data_AF-A0A7Z9ML10-F1
#
_entry.id   AF-A0A7Z9ML10-F1
#
_cell.length_a   1.000
_cell.length_b   1.000
_cell.length_c   1.000
_cell.angle_alpha   90.00
_cell.angle_beta   90.00
_cell.angle_gamma   90.00
#
_symmetry.space_group_name_H-M   'P 1'
#
loop_
_entity.id
_entity.type
_entity.pdbx_description
1 polymer ?
#
loop_
_entity_poly.entity_id
_entity_poly.type
_entity_poly.pdbx_seq_one_letter_code
_entity_poly.pdbx_strand_id
1 'polypeptide(L)'
;MDRRNFIAAMPAIGFLGSRPRGLPVGGQGLVLGQSLVIEEIGVQLYTLRSLLSEDVDGTLALVAEIGYRTVEFAGLYGFTPREMRGKLDAAGLRAVSSHAGVNEIRGDWPFFLEGAQELGQDLVFVPSIPESERTPEGLRHLAEDFNRAGEMAR
;
A
#
# COMPACT_ATOMS: atom_id res chain seq x y z
N MET A 1 27.71 21.35 -1.28
CA MET A 1 27.12 21.32 0.08
C MET A 1 26.67 19.91 0.36
N ASP A 2 27.31 19.26 1.32
CA ASP A 2 27.14 17.84 1.63
C ASP A 2 26.23 17.69 2.85
N ARG A 3 25.17 16.91 2.69
CA ARG A 3 24.08 16.65 3.65
C ARG A 3 24.54 16.01 4.97
N ARG A 4 25.78 15.53 5.04
CA ARG A 4 26.34 14.84 6.21
C ARG A 4 26.88 15.77 7.31
N ASN A 5 27.13 17.05 7.03
CA ASN A 5 27.73 17.98 8.00
C ASN A 5 26.73 18.86 8.76
N PHE A 6 25.42 18.73 8.52
CA PHE A 6 24.43 19.63 9.12
C PHE A 6 24.10 19.29 10.58
N ILE A 7 24.31 18.04 11.02
CA ILE A 7 23.97 17.59 12.38
C ILE A 7 25.09 17.88 13.40
N ALA A 8 26.32 18.15 12.95
CA ALA A 8 27.46 18.34 13.86
C ALA A 8 27.56 19.74 14.50
N ALA A 9 26.61 20.65 14.25
CA ALA A 9 26.72 22.06 14.61
C ALA A 9 25.62 22.57 15.56
N MET A 10 25.16 21.75 16.52
CA MET A 10 24.39 22.26 17.65
C MET A 10 25.24 22.26 18.93
N PRO A 11 25.45 23.43 19.57
CA PRO A 11 26.22 23.50 20.79
C PRO A 11 25.42 22.84 21.92
N ALA A 12 26.03 21.84 22.57
CA ALA A 12 25.55 21.31 23.84
C ALA A 12 25.63 22.40 24.90
N ILE A 13 24.51 23.07 25.20
CA ILE A 13 24.41 23.96 26.34
C ILE A 13 24.26 23.07 27.58
N GLY A 14 25.38 22.87 28.27
CA GLY A 14 25.41 22.25 29.59
C GLY A 14 24.67 23.13 30.59
N PHE A 15 23.64 22.58 31.24
CA PHE A 15 23.00 23.22 32.38
C PHE A 15 23.75 22.86 33.66
N LEU A 16 24.69 23.72 34.05
CA LEU A 16 25.22 23.78 35.41
C LEU A 16 24.54 24.98 36.11
N GLY A 17 23.74 24.75 37.15
CA GLY A 17 23.28 25.85 38.00
C GLY A 17 21.95 25.64 38.72
N SER A 18 22.04 25.35 40.02
CA SER A 18 21.10 25.68 41.11
C SER A 18 19.58 25.46 40.90
N ARG A 19 19.03 24.49 41.63
CA ARG A 19 17.57 24.28 41.82
C ARG A 19 16.96 25.42 42.66
N PRO A 20 16.01 26.22 42.14
CA PRO A 20 15.08 26.93 43.01
C PRO A 20 13.99 25.95 43.46
N ARG A 21 13.72 25.95 44.77
CA ARG A 21 12.70 25.13 45.42
C ARG A 21 11.33 25.75 45.11
N GLY A 22 10.49 25.02 44.38
CA GLY A 22 9.04 25.29 44.29
C GLY A 22 8.54 25.78 42.93
N LEU A 23 8.30 24.85 42.00
CA LEU A 23 7.31 24.93 40.93
C LEU A 23 6.86 23.49 40.64
N PRO A 24 5.55 23.17 40.54
CA PRO A 24 5.14 21.85 40.09
C PRO A 24 5.48 21.74 38.61
N VAL A 25 6.52 20.99 38.29
CA VAL A 25 6.77 20.56 36.90
C VAL A 25 5.66 19.58 36.58
N GLY A 26 4.58 20.08 35.98
CA GLY A 26 3.61 19.24 35.30
C GLY A 26 4.38 18.37 34.32
N GLY A 27 4.31 17.06 34.52
CA GLY A 27 4.99 16.04 33.72
C GLY A 27 4.40 15.93 32.32
N GLN A 28 4.39 17.02 31.56
CA GLN A 28 4.34 16.94 30.11
C GLN A 28 5.78 16.69 29.67
N GLY A 29 6.13 15.40 29.72
CA GLY A 29 7.35 14.90 29.12
C GLY A 29 7.45 15.42 27.69
N LEU A 30 8.67 15.77 27.31
CA LEU A 30 9.03 16.02 25.93
C LEU A 30 8.50 14.83 25.09
N VAL A 31 7.51 15.06 24.23
CA VAL A 31 7.14 14.07 23.22
C VAL A 31 8.32 14.02 22.26
N LEU A 32 9.28 13.14 22.54
CA LEU A 32 10.33 12.77 21.60
C LEU A 32 9.60 12.29 20.35
N GLY A 33 9.76 13.01 19.24
CA GLY A 33 9.08 12.72 17.99
C GLY A 33 9.26 11.24 17.67
N GLN A 34 8.15 10.50 17.60
CA GLN A 34 8.19 9.11 17.18
C GLN A 34 8.81 9.09 15.78
N SER A 35 9.91 8.36 15.63
CA SER A 35 10.40 8.02 14.29
C SER A 35 9.27 7.27 13.60
N LEU A 36 8.75 7.82 12.51
CA LEU A 36 7.80 7.13 11.64
C LEU A 36 8.58 6.00 10.94
N VAL A 37 8.70 4.87 11.63
CA VAL A 37 9.21 3.65 11.02
C VAL A 37 8.07 3.08 10.19
N ILE A 38 8.19 3.17 8.87
CA ILE A 38 7.31 2.48 7.95
C ILE A 38 7.76 1.02 7.95
N GLU A 39 6.96 0.14 8.55
CA GLU A 39 7.31 -1.28 8.74
C GLU A 39 7.29 -2.06 7.42
N GLU A 40 6.39 -1.68 6.50
CA GLU A 40 6.19 -2.39 5.24
C GLU A 40 5.97 -1.39 4.10
N ILE A 41 6.73 -1.55 3.02
CA ILE A 41 6.59 -0.76 1.79
C ILE A 41 6.19 -1.71 0.66
N GLY A 42 5.10 -1.36 -0.01
CA GLY A 42 4.57 -2.07 -1.16
C GLY A 42 4.80 -1.32 -2.47
N VAL A 43 4.71 -2.05 -3.58
CA VAL A 43 4.75 -1.48 -4.94
C VAL A 43 3.52 -1.89 -5.74
N GLN A 44 2.88 -0.93 -6.41
CA GLN A 44 1.84 -1.20 -7.40
C GLN A 44 2.50 -1.63 -8.72
N LEU A 45 2.30 -2.90 -9.07
CA LEU A 45 2.93 -3.60 -10.20
C LEU A 45 2.60 -3.02 -11.57
N TYR A 46 1.54 -2.22 -11.72
CA TYR A 46 1.32 -1.45 -12.95
C TYR A 46 2.54 -0.59 -13.35
N THR A 47 3.33 -0.14 -12.37
CA THR A 47 4.59 0.59 -12.56
C THR A 47 5.60 -0.22 -13.38
N LEU A 48 5.57 -1.55 -13.24
CA LEU A 48 6.50 -2.51 -13.84
C LEU A 48 5.85 -3.34 -14.96
N ARG A 49 4.64 -2.96 -15.42
CA ARG A 49 3.81 -3.76 -16.34
C ARG A 49 4.53 -4.24 -17.59
N SER A 50 5.44 -3.44 -18.15
CA SER A 50 6.20 -3.83 -19.35
C SER A 50 7.16 -4.98 -19.04
N LEU A 51 7.90 -4.91 -17.93
CA LEU A 51 8.81 -5.96 -17.49
C LEU A 51 8.05 -7.24 -17.12
N LEU A 52 6.94 -7.10 -16.40
CA LEU A 52 6.07 -8.22 -16.04
C LEU A 52 5.44 -8.91 -17.26
N SER A 53 5.18 -8.16 -18.34
CA SER A 53 4.66 -8.76 -19.59
C SER A 53 5.71 -9.59 -20.33
N GLU A 54 7.00 -9.37 -20.05
CA GLU A 54 8.11 -10.09 -20.67
C GLU A 54 8.58 -11.26 -19.79
N ASP A 55 8.76 -11.02 -18.48
CA ASP A 55 9.22 -12.00 -17.51
C ASP A 55 8.66 -11.69 -16.12
N VAL A 56 7.59 -12.41 -15.73
CA VAL A 56 6.96 -12.26 -14.41
C VAL A 56 7.91 -12.68 -13.29
N ASP A 57 8.54 -13.85 -13.41
CA ASP A 57 9.32 -14.42 -12.30
C ASP A 57 10.60 -13.62 -12.05
N GLY A 58 11.31 -13.25 -13.11
CA GLY A 58 12.50 -12.40 -13.01
C GLY A 58 12.18 -11.00 -12.46
N THR A 59 11.07 -10.41 -12.89
CA THR A 59 10.67 -9.08 -12.38
C THR A 59 10.30 -9.13 -10.90
N LEU A 60 9.54 -10.14 -10.45
CA LEU A 60 9.19 -10.29 -9.04
C LEU A 60 10.42 -10.54 -8.16
N ALA A 61 11.39 -11.33 -8.64
CA ALA A 61 12.65 -11.53 -7.93
C ALA A 61 13.42 -10.21 -7.74
N LEU A 62 13.50 -9.36 -8.78
CA LEU A 62 14.13 -8.04 -8.69
C LEU A 62 13.40 -7.11 -7.72
N VAL A 63 12.06 -7.14 -7.70
CA VAL A 63 11.26 -6.36 -6.74
C VAL A 63 11.62 -6.74 -5.29
N ALA A 64 11.73 -8.04 -5.01
CA ALA A 64 12.12 -8.53 -3.70
C ALA A 64 13.57 -8.17 -3.34
N GLU A 65 14.49 -8.25 -4.31
CA GLU A 65 15.91 -7.91 -4.15
C GLU A 65 16.10 -6.43 -3.78
N ILE A 66 15.33 -5.52 -4.40
CA ILE A 66 15.37 -4.08 -4.14
C ILE A 66 14.81 -3.73 -2.74
N GLY A 67 14.07 -4.65 -2.11
CA GLY A 67 13.66 -4.54 -0.71
C GLY A 67 12.15 -4.38 -0.49
N TYR A 68 11.33 -4.42 -1.55
CA TYR A 68 9.88 -4.51 -1.37
C TYR A 68 9.49 -5.87 -0.80
N ARG A 69 8.40 -5.89 -0.04
CA ARG A 69 7.84 -7.11 0.55
C ARG A 69 6.40 -7.36 0.15
N THR A 70 5.71 -6.29 -0.24
CA THR A 70 4.32 -6.37 -0.69
C THR A 70 4.14 -5.79 -2.07
N VAL A 71 3.11 -6.30 -2.74
CA VAL A 71 2.71 -5.86 -4.06
C VAL A 71 1.22 -5.60 -4.12
N GLU A 72 0.84 -4.64 -4.95
CA GLU A 72 -0.53 -4.44 -5.39
C GLU A 72 -0.63 -4.82 -6.87
N PHE A 73 -1.67 -5.59 -7.23
CA PHE A 73 -1.88 -6.03 -8.59
C PHE A 73 -2.68 -5.05 -9.43
N ALA A 74 -2.39 -5.08 -10.74
CA ALA A 74 -3.20 -4.49 -11.79
C ALA A 74 -3.38 -5.51 -12.93
N GLY A 75 -3.88 -6.70 -12.58
CA GLY A 75 -3.99 -7.86 -13.46
C GLY A 75 -2.99 -8.98 -13.13
N LEU A 76 -3.24 -10.19 -13.66
CA LEU A 76 -2.49 -11.41 -13.34
C LEU A 76 -1.61 -11.93 -14.49
N TYR A 77 -1.45 -11.16 -15.58
CA TYR A 77 -0.53 -11.49 -16.68
C TYR A 77 -0.74 -12.90 -17.29
N GLY A 78 -1.99 -13.35 -17.37
CA GLY A 78 -2.35 -14.65 -17.95
C GLY A 78 -2.29 -15.83 -16.97
N PHE A 79 -1.86 -15.61 -15.72
CA PHE A 79 -1.86 -16.63 -14.67
C PHE A 79 -3.19 -16.65 -13.91
N THR A 80 -3.53 -17.82 -13.38
CA THR A 80 -4.59 -17.95 -12.38
C THR A 80 -4.16 -17.33 -11.05
N PRO A 81 -5.10 -16.94 -10.17
CA PRO A 81 -4.80 -16.45 -8.83
C PRO A 81 -3.85 -17.38 -8.04
N ARG A 82 -4.10 -18.70 -8.11
CA ARG A 82 -3.29 -19.73 -7.45
C ARG A 82 -1.85 -19.80 -7.97
N GLU A 83 -1.67 -19.79 -9.29
CA GLU A 83 -0.34 -19.81 -9.90
C GLU A 83 0.44 -18.55 -9.53
N MET A 84 -0.20 -17.39 -9.60
CA MET A 84 0.41 -16.13 -9.24
C MET A 84 0.77 -16.08 -7.75
N ARG A 85 -0.07 -16.63 -6.87
CA ARG A 85 0.26 -16.78 -5.44
C ARG A 85 1.53 -17.60 -5.25
N GLY A 86 1.67 -18.73 -5.93
CA GLY A 86 2.88 -19.55 -5.87
C GLY A 86 4.14 -18.81 -6.33
N LYS A 87 4.03 -17.94 -7.34
CA LYS A 87 5.14 -17.09 -7.82
C LYS A 87 5.55 -16.05 -6.80
N LEU A 88 4.59 -15.40 -6.15
CA LEU A 88 4.86 -14.46 -5.07
C LEU A 88 5.54 -15.14 -3.89
N ASP A 89 5.02 -16.30 -3.45
CA ASP A 89 5.60 -17.06 -2.36
C ASP A 89 7.06 -17.46 -2.67
N ALA A 90 7.34 -17.88 -3.92
CA ALA A 90 8.70 -18.21 -4.37
C ALA A 90 9.65 -17.00 -4.37
N ALA A 91 9.14 -15.80 -4.66
CA ALA A 91 9.91 -14.55 -4.62
C ALA A 91 10.01 -13.95 -3.19
N GLY A 92 9.29 -14.51 -2.21
CA GLY A 92 9.20 -13.94 -0.86
C GLY A 92 8.39 -12.63 -0.80
N LEU A 93 7.41 -12.49 -1.69
CA LEU A 93 6.49 -11.35 -1.77
C LEU A 93 5.08 -11.75 -1.34
N ARG A 94 4.29 -10.75 -0.93
CA ARG A 94 2.85 -10.93 -0.62
C ARG A 94 2.00 -9.93 -1.38
N ALA A 95 0.85 -10.37 -1.89
CA ALA A 95 -0.14 -9.47 -2.44
C ALA A 95 -1.00 -8.89 -1.33
N VAL A 96 -1.09 -7.56 -1.24
CA VAL A 96 -1.94 -6.89 -0.23
C VAL A 96 -3.26 -6.44 -0.86
N SER A 97 -3.20 -6.02 -2.12
CA SER A 97 -4.34 -5.45 -2.83
C SER A 97 -4.34 -5.77 -4.32
N SER A 98 -5.48 -5.56 -4.95
CA SER A 98 -5.63 -5.56 -6.41
C SER A 98 -6.54 -4.44 -6.91
N HIS A 99 -6.38 -4.12 -8.18
CA HIS A 99 -7.35 -3.33 -8.93
C HIS A 99 -8.45 -4.20 -9.53
N ALA A 100 -9.70 -3.87 -9.22
CA ALA A 100 -10.89 -4.28 -9.95
C ALA A 100 -11.35 -3.15 -10.88
N GLY A 101 -12.04 -3.46 -11.96
CA GLY A 101 -12.76 -2.47 -12.75
C GLY A 101 -14.23 -2.36 -12.35
N VAL A 102 -14.88 -1.32 -12.88
CA VAL A 102 -16.32 -1.10 -12.68
C VAL A 102 -17.16 -2.25 -13.25
N ASN A 103 -16.69 -2.90 -14.32
CA ASN A 103 -17.41 -4.01 -14.92
C ASN A 103 -17.33 -5.28 -14.05
N GLU A 104 -16.21 -5.50 -13.36
CA GLU A 104 -16.02 -6.63 -12.45
C GLU A 104 -16.97 -6.52 -11.26
N ILE A 105 -17.08 -5.33 -10.64
CA ILE A 105 -18.00 -5.14 -9.50
C ILE A 105 -19.48 -5.25 -9.89
N ARG A 106 -19.82 -4.98 -11.15
CA ARG A 106 -21.19 -5.11 -11.70
C ARG A 106 -21.48 -6.49 -12.27
N GLY A 107 -20.42 -7.21 -12.62
CA GLY A 107 -20.47 -8.53 -13.23
C GLY A 107 -20.30 -9.61 -12.17
N ASP A 108 -19.33 -10.49 -12.40
CA ASP A 108 -19.05 -11.61 -11.50
C ASP A 108 -18.11 -11.19 -10.36
N TRP A 109 -18.63 -10.31 -9.50
CA TRP A 109 -17.91 -9.84 -8.32
C TRP A 109 -17.52 -10.97 -7.36
N PRO A 110 -18.36 -11.98 -7.07
CA PRO A 110 -17.97 -13.13 -6.26
C PRO A 110 -16.75 -13.87 -6.79
N PHE A 111 -16.69 -14.13 -8.11
CA PHE A 111 -15.53 -14.78 -8.71
C PHE A 111 -14.25 -13.95 -8.56
N PHE A 112 -14.35 -12.63 -8.71
CA PHE A 112 -13.20 -11.74 -8.47
C PHE A 112 -12.74 -11.82 -7.01
N LEU A 113 -13.66 -11.77 -6.05
CA LEU A 113 -13.36 -11.85 -4.61
C LEU A 113 -12.72 -13.19 -4.23
N GLU A 114 -13.20 -14.31 -4.77
CA GLU A 114 -12.57 -15.63 -4.59
C GLU A 114 -11.12 -15.62 -5.06
N GLY A 115 -10.84 -14.99 -6.22
CA GLY A 115 -9.48 -14.81 -6.73
C GLY A 115 -8.61 -13.94 -5.82
N ALA A 116 -9.16 -12.84 -5.29
CA ALA A 116 -8.46 -11.97 -4.34
C ALA A 116 -8.12 -12.71 -3.04
N GLN A 117 -9.05 -13.53 -2.53
CA GLN A 117 -8.84 -14.37 -1.34
C GLN A 117 -7.77 -15.45 -1.58
N GLU A 118 -7.76 -16.10 -2.75
CA GLU A 118 -6.73 -17.08 -3.12
C GLU A 118 -5.33 -16.45 -3.16
N LEU A 119 -5.24 -15.18 -3.60
CA LEU A 119 -4.00 -14.38 -3.55
C LEU A 119 -3.61 -13.94 -2.14
N GLY A 120 -4.53 -14.03 -1.16
CA GLY A 120 -4.32 -13.61 0.22
C GLY A 120 -4.44 -12.10 0.42
N GLN A 121 -5.27 -11.42 -0.38
CA GLN A 121 -5.46 -9.98 -0.35
C GLN A 121 -6.52 -9.57 0.68
N ASP A 122 -6.29 -8.42 1.33
CA ASP A 122 -7.23 -7.82 2.28
C ASP A 122 -8.01 -6.66 1.67
N LEU A 123 -7.59 -6.16 0.51
CA LEU A 123 -8.08 -4.92 -0.09
C LEU A 123 -8.28 -5.07 -1.59
N VAL A 124 -9.34 -4.46 -2.10
CA VAL A 124 -9.56 -4.28 -3.55
C VAL A 124 -9.92 -2.84 -3.82
N PHE A 125 -9.34 -2.26 -4.88
CA PHE A 125 -9.56 -0.89 -5.30
C PHE A 125 -10.18 -0.84 -6.69
N VAL A 126 -11.07 0.12 -6.93
CA VAL A 126 -11.52 0.48 -8.28
C VAL A 126 -10.83 1.79 -8.67
N PRO A 127 -9.72 1.75 -9.44
CA PRO A 127 -8.83 2.89 -9.62
C PRO A 127 -9.33 3.88 -10.69
N SER A 128 -10.38 3.51 -11.43
CA SER A 128 -10.89 4.31 -12.54
C SER A 128 -12.37 4.06 -12.77
N ILE A 129 -13.07 5.12 -13.16
CA ILE A 129 -14.45 5.09 -13.59
C ILE A 129 -14.53 5.51 -15.07
N PRO A 130 -15.43 4.92 -15.87
CA PRO A 130 -15.62 5.29 -17.26
C PRO A 130 -15.92 6.78 -17.44
N GLU A 131 -15.34 7.42 -18.45
CA GLU A 131 -15.55 8.85 -18.71
C GLU A 131 -17.04 9.20 -18.90
N SER A 132 -17.80 8.32 -19.54
CA SER A 132 -19.25 8.46 -19.75
C SER A 132 -20.06 8.51 -18.46
N GLU A 133 -19.51 8.00 -17.35
CA GLU A 133 -20.17 7.96 -16.05
C GLU A 133 -19.69 9.06 -15.11
N ARG A 134 -18.78 9.94 -15.55
CA ARG A 134 -18.33 11.12 -14.81
C ARG A 134 -19.33 12.27 -14.87
N THR A 135 -20.60 11.94 -14.63
CA THR A 135 -21.71 12.88 -14.52
C THR A 135 -22.32 12.78 -13.12
N PRO A 136 -23.08 13.77 -12.64
CA PRO A 136 -23.74 13.67 -11.35
C PRO A 136 -24.61 12.41 -11.20
N GLU A 137 -25.27 11.98 -12.27
CA GLU A 137 -26.10 10.78 -12.27
C GLU A 137 -25.25 9.50 -12.28
N GLY A 138 -24.24 9.43 -13.14
CA GLY A 138 -23.34 8.27 -13.19
C GLY A 138 -22.61 8.05 -11.86
N LEU A 139 -22.19 9.12 -11.19
CA LEU A 139 -21.56 9.04 -9.87
C LEU A 139 -22.52 8.55 -8.77
N ARG A 140 -23.83 8.85 -8.86
CA ARG A 140 -24.83 8.29 -7.93
C ARG A 140 -24.98 6.79 -8.11
N HIS A 141 -25.12 6.33 -9.35
CA HIS A 141 -25.19 4.90 -9.64
C HIS A 141 -23.90 4.18 -9.23
N LEU A 142 -22.73 4.74 -9.52
CA LEU A 142 -21.45 4.18 -9.08
C LEU A 142 -21.35 4.09 -7.55
N ALA A 143 -21.86 5.08 -6.81
CA ALA A 143 -21.89 5.01 -5.35
C ALA A 143 -22.77 3.85 -4.84
N GLU A 144 -23.92 3.59 -5.49
CA GLU A 144 -24.77 2.44 -5.18
C GLU A 144 -24.09 1.11 -5.51
N ASP A 145 -23.41 1.03 -6.66
CA ASP A 145 -22.62 -0.15 -7.06
C ASP A 145 -21.51 -0.43 -6.05
N PHE A 146 -20.76 0.60 -5.64
CA PHE A 146 -19.70 0.47 -4.64
C PHE A 146 -20.23 0.05 -3.27
N ASN A 147 -21.37 0.59 -2.82
CA ASN A 147 -21.99 0.17 -1.57
C ASN A 147 -22.33 -1.33 -1.61
N ARG A 148 -22.95 -1.79 -2.71
CA ARG A 148 -23.30 -3.20 -2.88
C ARG A 148 -22.08 -4.10 -2.95
N ALA A 149 -21.07 -3.72 -3.74
CA ALA A 149 -19.83 -4.47 -3.86
C ALA A 149 -19.08 -4.55 -2.52
N GLY A 150 -19.06 -3.44 -1.78
CA GLY A 150 -18.46 -3.36 -0.45
C GLY A 150 -19.20 -4.18 0.61
N GLU A 151 -20.53 -4.30 0.54
CA GLU A 151 -21.30 -5.21 1.40
C GLU A 151 -20.97 -6.68 1.13
N MET A 152 -20.79 -7.05 -0.14
CA MET A 152 -20.43 -8.41 -0.55
C MET A 152 -18.97 -8.79 -0.21
N ALA A 153 -18.09 -7.80 -0.05
CA ALA A 153 -16.67 -7.99 0.20
C ALA A 153 -16.30 -8.07 1.70
N ARG A 154 -17.29 -8.00 2.61
CA ARG A 154 -17.10 -8.15 4.06
C ARG A 154 -17.04 -9.61 4.49
#